data_AF-A0AAW2A5Y9-F1
#
_entry.id   AF-A0AAW2A5Y9-F1
#
_cell.length_a   1.000
_cell.length_b   1.000
_cell.length_c   1.000
_cell.angle_alpha   90.00
_cell.angle_beta   90.00
_cell.angle_gamma   90.00
#
_symmetry.space_group_name_H-M   'P 1'
#
loop_
_entity.id
_entity.type
_entity.pdbx_description
1 polymer ?
#
loop_
_entity_poly.entity_id
_entity_poly.type
_entity_poly.pdbx_seq_one_letter_code
_entity_poly.pdbx_strand_id
1 'polypeptide(L)'
;MLVQKLSWIAVLLFLYQHGAEAKRTLTCEGGSAYLRCDLGLIKVLKANYGRTDRTTCASGRPANQISNTHCIQGTSLHTMSTRCDGSKSCSVPAVNSVAYNSLIIDHKILYCFIFFTYQKLCDGSKSCSIPALNSVFGDPCYGTYKYLDVSYECQ
;
A
#
# COMPACT_ATOMS: atom_id res chain seq x y z
N MET A 1 -44.48 -17.05 25.80
CA MET A 1 -43.96 -15.69 25.56
C MET A 1 -42.79 -15.44 26.52
N LEU A 2 -41.58 -15.87 26.17
CA LEU A 2 -40.39 -15.67 27.01
C LEU A 2 -39.42 -14.78 26.23
N VAL A 3 -39.70 -13.47 26.21
CA VAL A 3 -38.80 -12.49 25.59
C VAL A 3 -37.58 -12.39 26.50
N GLN A 4 -36.43 -12.88 26.01
CA GLN A 4 -35.17 -12.91 26.73
C GLN A 4 -34.80 -11.49 27.21
N LYS A 5 -34.74 -11.28 28.54
CA LYS A 5 -34.08 -10.10 29.12
C LYS A 5 -32.57 -10.26 28.91
N LEU A 6 -32.08 -9.92 27.73
CA LEU A 6 -30.64 -9.81 27.48
C LEU A 6 -30.10 -8.69 28.37
N SER A 7 -29.18 -9.05 29.26
CA SER A 7 -28.49 -8.09 30.14
C SER A 7 -27.82 -7.02 29.28
N TRP A 8 -27.87 -5.76 29.71
CA TRP A 8 -27.17 -4.65 29.05
C TRP A 8 -25.66 -4.91 28.94
N ILE A 9 -25.11 -5.72 29.85
CA ILE A 9 -23.73 -6.21 29.80
C ILE A 9 -23.52 -7.12 28.58
N ALA A 10 -24.48 -7.99 28.25
CA ALA A 10 -24.40 -8.82 27.05
C ALA A 10 -24.47 -7.96 25.78
N VAL A 11 -25.33 -6.95 25.74
CA VAL A 11 -25.40 -6.01 24.60
C VAL A 11 -24.09 -5.21 24.48
N LEU A 12 -23.51 -4.73 25.59
CA LEU A 12 -22.22 -4.03 25.59
C LEU A 12 -21.06 -4.93 25.16
N LEU A 13 -21.03 -6.19 25.58
CA LEU A 13 -20.03 -7.18 25.16
C LEU A 13 -20.18 -7.51 23.66
N PHE A 14 -21.42 -7.65 23.16
CA PHE A 14 -21.70 -7.84 21.73
C PHE A 14 -21.28 -6.62 20.89
N LEU A 15 -21.58 -5.41 21.34
CA LEU A 15 -21.15 -4.18 20.66
C LEU A 15 -19.62 -4.00 20.68
N TYR A 16 -18.95 -4.39 21.76
CA TYR A 16 -17.48 -4.37 21.84
C TYR A 16 -16.82 -5.35 20.85
N GLN A 17 -17.43 -6.53 20.64
CA GLN A 17 -16.98 -7.51 19.65
C GLN A 17 -17.37 -7.20 18.21
N HIS A 18 -18.10 -6.11 17.96
CA HIS A 18 -18.41 -5.60 16.62
C HIS A 18 -17.62 -4.33 16.26
N GLY A 19 -16.63 -3.96 17.07
CA GLY A 19 -15.68 -2.92 16.70
C GLY A 19 -14.81 -3.37 15.53
N ALA A 20 -14.75 -2.57 14.46
CA ALA A 20 -13.86 -2.81 13.33
C ALA A 20 -12.40 -2.81 13.83
N GLU A 21 -11.74 -3.98 13.78
CA GLU A 21 -10.34 -4.11 14.17
C GLU A 21 -9.44 -3.65 13.02
N ALA A 22 -8.58 -2.67 13.29
CA ALA A 22 -7.59 -2.19 12.32
C ALA A 22 -6.41 -3.16 12.24
N LYS A 23 -6.21 -3.77 11.06
CA LYS A 23 -5.05 -4.56 10.69
C LYS A 23 -3.89 -3.66 10.26
N ARG A 24 -2.65 -4.06 10.56
CA ARG A 24 -1.42 -3.36 10.15
C ARG A 24 -0.51 -4.27 9.32
N THR A 25 -0.03 -3.79 8.19
CA THR A 25 0.91 -4.48 7.31
C THR A 25 2.15 -3.61 7.11
N LEU A 26 3.33 -4.23 7.23
CA LEU A 26 4.63 -3.59 7.05
C LEU A 26 5.44 -4.30 5.97
N THR A 27 6.03 -3.54 5.06
CA THR A 27 6.80 -4.09 3.94
C THR A 27 8.01 -3.22 3.66
N CYS A 28 9.21 -3.80 3.75
CA CYS A 28 10.44 -3.09 3.43
C CYS A 28 10.53 -2.73 1.94
N GLU A 29 11.25 -1.66 1.61
CA GLU A 29 11.48 -1.24 0.22
C GLU A 29 12.06 -2.38 -0.64
N GLY A 30 11.44 -2.61 -1.79
CA GLY A 30 11.69 -3.74 -2.70
C GLY A 30 10.73 -4.92 -2.54
N GLY A 31 9.97 -4.97 -1.44
CA GLY A 31 8.93 -5.99 -1.21
C GLY A 31 7.56 -5.63 -1.78
N SER A 32 6.56 -6.47 -1.49
CA SER A 32 5.14 -6.22 -1.81
C SER A 32 4.27 -6.35 -0.57
N ALA A 33 3.42 -5.35 -0.35
CA ALA A 33 2.43 -5.38 0.72
C ALA A 33 1.20 -6.15 0.25
N TYR A 34 0.73 -7.08 1.09
CA TYR A 34 -0.46 -7.89 0.83
C TYR A 34 -1.52 -7.59 1.90
N LEU A 35 -2.67 -7.07 1.48
CA LEU A 35 -3.83 -6.80 2.34
C LEU A 35 -4.90 -7.85 2.03
N ARG A 36 -5.58 -8.36 3.07
CA ARG A 36 -6.65 -9.36 2.90
C ARG A 36 -7.74 -9.25 3.96
N CYS A 37 -8.98 -9.40 3.49
CA CYS A 37 -10.18 -9.53 4.29
C CYS A 37 -10.85 -10.87 3.98
N ASP A 38 -11.02 -11.72 5.00
CA ASP A 38 -11.75 -12.98 4.86
C ASP A 38 -13.27 -12.72 4.80
N LEU A 39 -13.73 -11.73 5.56
CA LEU A 39 -15.07 -11.15 5.54
C LEU A 39 -14.96 -9.65 5.31
N GLY A 40 -15.86 -9.07 4.52
CA GLY A 40 -15.88 -7.65 4.18
C GLY A 40 -14.91 -7.23 3.07
N LEU A 41 -14.82 -5.92 2.86
CA LEU A 41 -13.96 -5.25 1.89
C LEU A 41 -12.92 -4.39 2.60
N ILE A 42 -11.74 -4.27 2.00
CA ILE A 42 -10.65 -3.46 2.54
C ILE A 42 -11.07 -1.99 2.56
N LYS A 43 -10.83 -1.34 3.70
CA LYS A 43 -10.78 0.11 3.84
C LYS A 43 -9.44 0.54 4.40
N VAL A 44 -8.63 1.23 3.61
CA VAL A 44 -7.35 1.77 4.07
C VAL A 44 -7.60 2.99 4.97
N LEU A 45 -6.98 2.98 6.15
CA LEU A 45 -7.10 4.03 7.16
C LEU A 45 -5.88 4.95 7.16
N LYS A 46 -4.68 4.39 7.09
CA LYS A 46 -3.40 5.11 7.08
C LYS A 46 -2.41 4.38 6.19
N ALA A 47 -1.55 5.12 5.50
CA ALA A 47 -0.39 4.55 4.84
C ALA A 47 0.77 5.53 4.80
N ASN A 48 1.99 5.02 4.95
CA ASN A 48 3.22 5.78 4.73
C ASN A 48 4.26 4.89 4.03
N TYR A 49 4.70 5.29 2.84
CA TYR A 49 5.92 4.78 2.24
C TYR A 49 7.07 5.74 2.58
N GLY A 50 7.90 5.35 3.53
CA GLY A 50 8.90 6.25 4.10
C GLY A 50 9.68 5.59 5.23
N ARG A 51 10.13 6.39 6.21
CA ARG A 51 10.77 5.92 7.42
C ARG A 51 10.41 6.81 8.59
N THR A 52 9.86 6.21 9.64
CA THR A 52 9.44 6.84 10.91
C THR A 52 10.28 6.40 12.11
N ASP A 53 11.12 5.37 11.97
CA ASP A 53 12.01 4.90 13.03
C ASP A 53 13.30 4.26 12.49
N ARG A 54 14.28 4.04 13.37
CA ARG A 54 15.62 3.52 13.01
C ARG A 54 15.74 1.99 13.01
N THR A 55 14.71 1.28 13.44
CA THR A 55 14.77 -0.17 13.73
C THR A 55 14.03 -1.01 12.68
N THR A 56 12.90 -0.50 12.20
CA THR A 56 12.10 -1.13 11.16
C THR A 56 12.92 -1.27 9.88
N CYS A 57 12.97 -2.50 9.34
CA CYS A 57 13.70 -2.81 8.11
C CYS A 57 15.19 -2.38 8.15
N ALA A 58 15.83 -2.38 9.32
CA ALA A 58 17.19 -1.89 9.50
C ALA A 58 18.29 -2.97 9.39
N SER A 59 17.92 -4.26 9.38
CA SER A 59 18.89 -5.36 9.33
C SER A 59 19.79 -5.26 8.08
N GLY A 60 21.11 -5.28 8.29
CA GLY A 60 22.10 -5.16 7.23
C GLY A 60 22.19 -3.78 6.56
N ARG A 61 21.54 -2.74 7.11
CA ARG A 61 21.52 -1.40 6.52
C ARG A 61 22.57 -0.48 7.12
N PRO A 62 23.29 0.30 6.30
CA PRO A 62 24.18 1.35 6.78
C PRO A 62 23.45 2.42 7.62
N ALA A 63 24.14 2.99 8.61
CA ALA A 63 23.56 3.97 9.53
C ALA A 63 22.97 5.21 8.83
N ASN A 64 23.58 5.64 7.72
CA ASN A 64 23.10 6.77 6.91
C ASN A 64 21.76 6.48 6.21
N GLN A 65 21.44 5.21 5.93
CA GLN A 65 20.16 4.84 5.30
C GLN A 65 18.99 4.76 6.29
N ILE A 66 19.27 4.70 7.59
CA ILE A 66 18.25 4.53 8.65
C ILE A 66 18.16 5.73 9.59
N SER A 67 19.03 6.73 9.43
CA SER A 67 19.10 7.89 10.34
C SER A 67 17.93 8.85 10.19
N ASN A 68 17.41 9.03 8.96
CA ASN A 68 16.29 9.92 8.66
C ASN A 68 14.95 9.24 8.96
N THR A 69 14.37 9.58 10.11
CA THR A 69 13.09 9.06 10.60
C THR A 69 11.92 10.04 10.43
N HIS A 70 12.13 11.16 9.76
CA HIS A 70 11.06 12.10 9.41
C HIS A 70 10.72 12.01 7.93
N CYS A 71 10.83 10.80 7.39
CA CYS A 71 10.58 10.53 5.99
C CYS A 71 9.15 10.06 5.80
N ILE A 72 8.30 10.96 5.33
CA ILE A 72 6.86 10.71 5.12
C ILE A 72 6.52 11.02 3.67
N GLN A 73 5.83 10.09 3.00
CA GLN A 73 5.29 10.35 1.67
C GLN A 73 3.79 10.64 1.76
N GLY A 74 3.42 11.91 1.54
CA GLY A 74 2.05 12.39 1.70
C GLY A 74 1.02 11.73 0.76
N THR A 75 1.44 11.23 -0.40
CA THR A 75 0.53 10.55 -1.34
C THR A 75 0.29 9.08 -1.03
N SER A 76 0.97 8.51 -0.02
CA SER A 76 0.91 7.06 0.27
C SER A 76 -0.49 6.58 0.58
N LEU A 77 -1.24 7.33 1.39
CA LEU A 77 -2.62 7.01 1.74
C LEU A 77 -3.51 6.98 0.49
N HIS A 78 -3.46 8.04 -0.32
CA HIS A 78 -4.25 8.11 -1.55
C HIS A 78 -3.90 6.97 -2.52
N THR A 79 -2.62 6.65 -2.69
CA THR A 79 -2.17 5.53 -3.53
C THR A 79 -2.71 4.19 -3.02
N MET A 80 -2.62 3.92 -1.71
CA MET A 80 -3.10 2.68 -1.13
C MET A 80 -4.62 2.56 -1.18
N SER A 81 -5.35 3.63 -0.85
CA SER A 81 -6.82 3.66 -0.97
C SER A 81 -7.26 3.43 -2.41
N THR A 82 -6.65 4.12 -3.39
CA THR A 82 -7.00 3.96 -4.81
C THR A 82 -6.77 2.55 -5.32
N ARG A 83 -5.74 1.85 -4.80
CA ARG A 83 -5.39 0.49 -5.25
C ARG A 83 -6.15 -0.61 -4.52
N CYS A 84 -6.57 -0.39 -3.28
CA CYS A 84 -7.03 -1.47 -2.41
C CYS A 84 -8.44 -1.30 -1.84
N ASP A 85 -8.97 -0.07 -1.72
CA ASP A 85 -10.31 0.13 -1.14
C ASP A 85 -11.37 -0.62 -1.97
N GLY A 86 -12.33 -1.25 -1.30
CA GLY A 86 -13.43 -1.97 -1.96
C GLY A 86 -13.05 -3.35 -2.51
N SER A 87 -11.81 -3.81 -2.29
CA SER A 87 -11.35 -5.16 -2.70
C SER A 87 -11.25 -6.10 -1.50
N LYS A 88 -11.40 -7.42 -1.71
CA LYS A 88 -11.14 -8.43 -0.66
C LYS A 88 -9.65 -8.70 -0.42
N SER A 89 -8.85 -8.51 -1.46
CA SER A 89 -7.40 -8.70 -1.42
C SER A 89 -6.71 -7.70 -2.34
N CYS A 90 -5.55 -7.21 -1.93
CA CYS A 90 -4.77 -6.23 -2.70
C CYS A 90 -3.26 -6.51 -2.53
N SER A 91 -2.49 -6.31 -3.60
CA SER A 91 -1.02 -6.41 -3.58
C SER A 91 -0.40 -5.15 -4.15
N VAL A 92 0.45 -4.47 -3.38
CA VAL A 92 1.10 -3.21 -3.79
C VAL A 92 2.61 -3.28 -3.54
N PRO A 93 3.45 -3.14 -4.58
CA PRO A 93 4.90 -3.12 -4.38
C PRO A 93 5.37 -1.85 -3.66
N ALA A 94 6.26 -2.00 -2.69
CA ALA A 94 6.87 -0.93 -1.91
C ALA A 94 8.16 -0.45 -2.60
N VAL A 95 8.03 0.28 -3.71
CA VAL A 95 9.16 0.72 -4.55
C VAL A 95 9.09 2.20 -4.88
N ASN A 96 10.27 2.81 -5.04
CA ASN A 96 10.40 4.20 -5.49
C ASN A 96 9.98 4.33 -6.96
N SER A 97 9.35 5.46 -7.26
CA SER A 97 9.15 5.96 -8.61
C SER A 97 10.47 6.52 -9.11
N VAL A 98 11.00 5.98 -10.22
CA VAL A 98 12.03 6.66 -10.99
C VAL A 98 11.31 7.60 -11.95
N ALA A 99 11.18 8.86 -11.58
CA ALA A 99 10.70 9.89 -12.48
C ALA A 99 11.76 10.14 -13.55
N TYR A 100 11.59 9.61 -14.76
CA TYR A 100 12.22 10.21 -15.92
C TYR A 100 11.53 11.57 -16.15
N ASN A 101 12.28 12.63 -15.84
CA ASN A 101 12.02 14.07 -16.01
C ASN A 101 10.57 14.55 -16.22
N SER A 102 10.12 15.34 -15.23
CA SER A 102 9.28 16.53 -15.35
C SER A 102 8.83 16.90 -16.76
N LEU A 103 7.59 16.56 -17.14
CA LEU A 103 6.74 17.31 -18.09
C LEU A 103 5.39 16.63 -18.37
N ILE A 104 4.56 16.24 -17.39
CA ILE A 104 3.15 15.92 -17.69
C ILE A 104 2.22 16.35 -16.54
N ILE A 105 1.70 17.57 -16.67
CA ILE A 105 0.42 17.97 -16.09
C ILE A 105 -0.66 17.33 -17.02
N ASP A 106 -1.54 16.52 -16.44
CA ASP A 106 -2.83 16.05 -17.01
C ASP A 106 -2.91 15.00 -18.16
N HIS A 107 -2.13 13.91 -18.17
CA HIS A 107 -2.31 12.84 -19.20
C HIS A 107 -2.29 11.39 -18.70
N LYS A 108 -3.24 11.02 -17.82
CA LYS A 108 -3.53 9.60 -17.46
C LYS A 108 -3.86 8.71 -18.69
N ILE A 109 -4.34 9.28 -19.80
CA ILE A 109 -4.75 8.54 -21.00
C ILE A 109 -3.54 8.02 -21.82
N LEU A 110 -2.43 8.75 -21.89
CA LEU A 110 -1.28 8.36 -22.74
C LEU A 110 -0.53 7.15 -22.16
N TYR A 111 -0.50 7.02 -20.84
CA TYR A 111 0.15 5.91 -20.14
C TYR A 111 -0.56 4.57 -20.38
N CYS A 112 -1.90 4.58 -20.45
CA CYS A 112 -2.69 3.39 -20.82
C CYS A 112 -2.41 2.95 -22.27
N PHE A 113 -2.27 3.90 -23.20
CA PHE A 113 -1.95 3.64 -24.61
C PHE A 113 -0.58 2.96 -24.80
N ILE A 114 0.43 3.39 -24.04
CA ILE A 114 1.76 2.80 -24.09
C ILE A 114 1.72 1.37 -23.54
N PHE A 115 1.09 1.14 -22.38
CA PHE A 115 0.96 -0.21 -21.81
C PHE A 115 0.31 -1.21 -22.78
N PHE A 116 -0.78 -0.82 -23.46
CA PHE A 116 -1.51 -1.68 -24.41
C PHE A 116 -0.71 -2.01 -25.67
N THR A 117 0.11 -1.07 -26.17
CA THR A 117 0.95 -1.28 -27.36
C THR A 117 2.13 -2.20 -27.08
N TYR A 118 2.78 -2.11 -25.90
CA TYR A 118 3.84 -3.05 -25.51
C TYR A 118 3.32 -4.49 -25.35
N GLN A 119 2.11 -4.66 -24.80
CA GLN A 119 1.48 -5.97 -24.68
C GLN A 119 1.23 -6.60 -26.06
N LYS A 120 0.71 -5.81 -27.01
CA LYS A 120 0.51 -6.22 -28.42
C LYS A 120 1.81 -6.54 -29.15
N LEU A 121 2.92 -5.88 -28.78
CA LEU A 121 4.24 -6.09 -29.40
C LEU A 121 4.93 -7.37 -28.91
N CYS A 122 4.68 -7.77 -27.66
CA CYS A 122 5.29 -8.96 -27.06
C CYS A 122 4.53 -10.26 -27.37
N ASP A 123 3.28 -10.19 -27.84
CA ASP A 123 2.51 -11.38 -28.22
C ASP A 123 3.19 -12.10 -29.39
N GLY A 124 3.61 -13.35 -29.15
CA GLY A 124 4.25 -14.23 -30.14
C GLY A 124 5.78 -14.12 -30.24
N SER A 125 6.42 -13.26 -29.43
CA SER A 125 7.89 -13.15 -29.40
C SER A 125 8.53 -14.17 -28.43
N LYS A 126 9.65 -14.78 -28.83
CA LYS A 126 10.40 -15.76 -27.98
C LYS A 126 11.07 -15.13 -26.77
N SER A 127 11.26 -13.80 -26.78
CA SER A 127 11.77 -13.02 -25.66
C SER A 127 11.27 -11.59 -25.82
N CYS A 128 10.69 -11.02 -24.76
CA CYS A 128 10.29 -9.63 -24.72
C CYS A 128 10.80 -8.99 -23.42
N SER A 129 11.44 -7.83 -23.52
CA SER A 129 11.91 -7.06 -22.37
C SER A 129 11.15 -5.75 -22.32
N ILE A 130 10.03 -5.73 -21.59
CA ILE A 130 9.28 -4.49 -21.32
C ILE A 130 9.97 -3.77 -20.15
N PRO A 131 10.30 -2.47 -20.25
CA PRO A 131 10.80 -1.71 -19.11
C PRO A 131 9.73 -1.68 -18.01
N ALA A 132 10.12 -2.01 -16.77
CA ALA A 132 9.20 -2.04 -15.64
C ALA A 132 8.72 -0.63 -15.29
N LEU A 133 7.56 -0.23 -15.81
CA LEU A 133 6.86 1.01 -15.46
C LEU A 133 6.23 0.95 -14.05
N ASN A 134 6.79 0.17 -13.13
CA ASN A 134 6.18 -0.16 -11.82
C ASN A 134 6.45 0.93 -10.77
N SER A 135 6.24 2.19 -11.14
CA SER A 135 6.22 3.30 -10.19
C SER A 135 4.96 3.22 -9.33
N VAL A 136 5.11 3.05 -8.02
CA VAL A 136 3.99 3.02 -7.07
C VAL A 136 3.94 4.26 -6.20
N PHE A 137 5.06 4.60 -5.58
CA PHE A 137 5.19 5.75 -4.69
C PHE A 137 6.32 6.66 -5.18
N GLY A 138 6.24 7.97 -4.93
CA GLY A 138 7.41 8.84 -5.10
C GLY A 138 8.54 8.49 -4.13
N ASP A 139 9.73 9.08 -4.31
CA ASP A 139 10.79 9.00 -3.32
C ASP A 139 10.76 10.23 -2.39
N PRO A 140 10.20 10.14 -1.17
CA PRO A 140 10.15 11.24 -0.21
C PRO A 140 11.51 11.61 0.39
N CYS A 141 12.50 10.72 0.36
CA CYS A 141 13.76 10.89 1.08
C CYS A 141 14.90 10.10 0.44
N TYR A 142 15.54 10.71 -0.56
CA TYR A 142 16.65 10.11 -1.28
C TYR A 142 17.76 9.62 -0.33
N GLY A 143 18.28 8.43 -0.58
CA GLY A 143 19.34 7.81 0.23
C GLY A 143 18.89 7.21 1.56
N THR A 144 17.60 7.34 1.93
CA THR A 144 17.00 6.66 3.09
C THR A 144 16.33 5.38 2.61
N TYR A 145 16.60 4.27 3.30
CA TYR A 145 15.93 3.00 3.02
C TYR A 145 14.54 3.01 3.63
N LYS A 146 13.49 2.83 2.84
CA LYS A 146 12.11 3.05 3.29
C LYS A 146 11.40 1.73 3.60
N TYR A 147 10.18 1.86 4.10
CA TYR A 147 9.19 0.81 4.23
C TYR A 147 7.79 1.39 4.02
N LEU A 148 6.90 0.55 3.50
CA LEU A 148 5.48 0.81 3.41
C LEU A 148 4.83 0.28 4.70
N ASP A 149 4.22 1.18 5.47
CA ASP A 149 3.42 0.87 6.66
C ASP A 149 1.97 1.26 6.38
N VAL A 150 1.05 0.29 6.46
CA VAL A 150 -0.36 0.46 6.10
C VAL A 150 -1.24 -0.06 7.22
N SER A 151 -2.21 0.76 7.63
CA SER A 151 -3.29 0.34 8.52
C SER A 151 -4.61 0.33 7.75
N TYR A 152 -5.38 -0.74 7.87
CA TYR A 152 -6.64 -0.94 7.16
C TYR A 152 -7.62 -1.77 8.00
N GLU A 153 -8.89 -1.71 7.68
CA GLU A 153 -9.93 -2.54 8.28
C GLU A 153 -10.71 -3.30 7.20
N CYS A 154 -11.56 -4.22 7.64
CA CYS A 154 -12.46 -4.98 6.78
C CYS A 154 -13.91 -4.62 7.14
N GLN A 155 -14.63 -4.02 6.19
CA GLN A 155 -16.02 -3.54 6.35
C GLN A 155 -17.02 -4.46 5.65
#